data_AF-A0A7S4JCF5-F1
#
_entry.id   AF-A0A7S4JCF5-F1
#
_cell.length_a   1.000
_cell.length_b   1.000
_cell.length_c   1.000
_cell.angle_alpha   90.00
_cell.angle_beta   90.00
_cell.angle_gamma   90.00
#
_symmetry.space_group_name_H-M   'P 1'
#
loop_
_entity.id
_entity.type
_entity.pdbx_description
1 polymer ?
#
loop_
_entity_poly.entity_id
_entity_poly.type
_entity_poly.pdbx_seq_one_letter_code
_entity_poly.pdbx_strand_id
1 'polypeptide(L)'
;MVSIRAVLLIGTIQINNFLPSSCLSSIATFRAMSMNASPSAKRLAGRIEVKNSGEPTVNAVYEERNPTSVPEGFSRTCKSMRWQPDEMWERLSDGRKPWFEASNESYIYWNRGDGKWWIDGPSGAGLYIVSSPESSPPSEGWVALSGARQPVPVLEVLA
;
A
#
# COMPACT_ATOMS: atom_id res chain seq x y z
N MET A 1 -25.38 37.60 -5.16
CA MET A 1 -24.52 37.36 -3.97
C MET A 1 -23.93 35.97 -4.15
N VAL A 2 -22.64 35.70 -4.30
CA VAL A 2 -21.41 36.49 -4.31
C VAL A 2 -20.50 35.78 -5.34
N SER A 3 -19.96 36.57 -6.27
CA SER A 3 -18.87 36.18 -7.17
C SER A 3 -17.57 36.42 -6.43
N ILE A 4 -16.69 35.41 -6.34
CA ILE A 4 -15.28 35.62 -5.99
C ILE A 4 -14.44 34.88 -7.02
N ARG A 5 -13.98 35.66 -8.00
CA ARG A 5 -12.74 35.42 -8.71
C ARG A 5 -11.60 35.88 -7.79
N ALA A 6 -10.60 35.03 -7.57
CA ALA A 6 -9.31 35.46 -7.05
C ALA A 6 -8.24 35.19 -8.12
N VAL A 7 -7.81 36.26 -8.77
CA VAL A 7 -6.60 36.36 -9.59
C VAL A 7 -5.63 37.24 -8.82
N LEU A 8 -4.42 36.75 -8.52
CA LEU A 8 -3.26 37.56 -8.17
C LEU A 8 -2.00 36.71 -8.53
N LEU A 9 -1.44 36.88 -9.73
CA LEU A 9 -0.35 37.79 -10.12
C LEU A 9 1.00 37.53 -9.42
N ILE A 10 1.85 36.81 -10.16
CA ILE A 10 3.28 37.00 -10.49
C ILE A 10 4.20 37.68 -9.45
N GLY A 11 5.26 36.95 -9.07
CA GLY A 11 6.50 37.50 -8.52
C GLY A 11 7.70 36.82 -9.19
N THR A 12 8.21 37.43 -10.26
CA THR A 12 9.47 37.08 -10.92
C THR A 12 10.64 37.69 -10.14
N ILE A 13 11.58 36.86 -9.68
CA ILE A 13 12.86 37.34 -9.13
C ILE A 13 13.92 37.21 -10.22
N GLN A 14 14.37 38.35 -10.72
CA GLN A 14 15.59 38.52 -11.51
C GLN A 14 16.77 38.71 -10.55
N ILE A 15 17.84 37.94 -10.74
CA ILE A 15 19.15 38.20 -10.14
C ILE A 15 20.18 38.17 -11.27
N ASN A 16 20.56 39.36 -11.73
CA ASN A 16 21.77 39.59 -12.50
C ASN A 16 22.86 40.03 -11.53
N ASN A 17 23.98 39.32 -11.48
CA ASN A 17 25.28 39.87 -11.11
C ASN A 17 26.39 39.09 -11.84
N PHE A 18 27.01 39.79 -12.80
CA PHE A 18 28.40 39.70 -13.28
C PHE A 18 29.38 39.44 -12.11
N LEU A 19 30.56 38.79 -12.15
CA LEU A 19 31.61 38.27 -13.09
C LEU A 19 32.63 37.51 -12.15
N PRO A 20 33.83 37.00 -12.56
CA PRO A 20 34.44 36.73 -13.86
C PRO A 20 35.00 35.29 -14.01
N SER A 21 35.51 35.04 -15.22
CA SER A 21 36.25 33.87 -15.70
C SER A 21 37.41 33.40 -14.80
N SER A 22 37.46 32.09 -14.54
CA SER A 22 38.66 31.40 -14.07
C SER A 22 38.83 30.05 -14.76
N CYS A 23 39.92 29.97 -15.54
CA CYS A 23 40.90 28.89 -15.62
C CYS A 23 40.46 27.42 -15.61
N LEU A 24 40.84 26.78 -16.72
CA LEU A 24 41.18 25.38 -16.97
C LEU A 24 41.46 24.47 -15.76
N SER A 25 41.07 23.20 -16.00
CA SER A 25 41.64 21.96 -15.46
C SER A 25 41.15 21.52 -14.10
N SER A 26 40.28 20.51 -14.08
CA SER A 26 40.52 19.25 -13.35
C SER A 26 39.45 18.22 -13.66
N ILE A 27 39.91 17.02 -14.03
CA ILE A 27 39.12 15.81 -14.27
C ILE A 27 38.35 15.47 -12.98
N ALA A 28 37.03 15.51 -13.03
CA ALA A 28 36.20 15.00 -11.96
C ALA A 28 36.25 13.47 -11.98
N THR A 29 37.08 12.89 -11.12
CA THR A 29 37.04 11.46 -10.79
C THR A 29 35.68 11.17 -10.15
N PHE A 30 34.80 10.47 -10.88
CA PHE A 30 33.54 9.96 -10.34
C PHE A 30 33.86 9.02 -9.18
N ARG A 31 33.64 9.50 -7.95
CA ARG A 31 33.71 8.67 -6.75
C ARG A 31 32.46 7.80 -6.73
N ALA A 32 32.60 6.55 -7.13
CA ALA A 32 31.56 5.54 -6.94
C ALA A 32 31.25 5.44 -5.44
N MET A 33 30.09 5.92 -5.01
CA MET A 33 29.59 5.62 -3.68
C MET A 33 29.21 4.15 -3.64
N SER A 34 30.00 3.38 -2.90
CA SER A 34 29.78 1.98 -2.55
C SER A 34 28.36 1.81 -2.01
N MET A 35 27.47 1.20 -2.80
CA MET A 35 26.23 0.65 -2.27
C MET A 35 26.60 -0.61 -1.50
N ASN A 36 26.94 -0.45 -0.22
CA ASN A 36 26.88 -1.57 0.71
C ASN A 36 25.41 -1.94 0.83
N ALA A 37 24.97 -2.90 0.02
CA ALA A 37 23.75 -3.64 0.27
C ALA A 37 23.91 -4.27 1.66
N SER A 38 23.24 -3.66 2.64
CA SER A 38 23.15 -4.21 3.98
C SER A 38 22.59 -5.63 3.86
N PRO A 39 23.07 -6.62 4.64
CA PRO A 39 22.49 -7.95 4.65
C PRO A 39 21.01 -7.80 4.98
N SER A 40 20.15 -8.07 3.99
CA SER A 40 18.71 -8.02 4.15
C SER A 40 18.38 -8.92 5.33
N ALA A 41 17.87 -8.34 6.41
CA ALA A 41 17.40 -9.07 7.57
C ALA A 41 16.48 -10.19 7.05
N LYS A 42 16.73 -11.42 7.52
CA LYS A 42 15.95 -12.62 7.20
C LYS A 42 14.45 -12.27 7.18
N ARG A 43 13.83 -12.22 6.01
CA ARG A 43 12.40 -11.94 5.89
C ARG A 43 11.66 -13.21 6.31
N LEU A 44 11.45 -13.36 7.62
CA LEU A 44 10.63 -14.42 8.23
C LEU A 44 9.13 -14.21 7.97
N ALA A 45 8.75 -13.17 7.22
CA ALA A 45 7.38 -12.83 6.94
C ALA A 45 7.16 -12.92 5.43
N GLY A 46 6.57 -14.03 5.00
CA GLY A 46 5.98 -14.17 3.67
C GLY A 46 4.62 -14.85 3.70
N ARG A 47 4.19 -15.34 4.87
CA ARG A 47 2.93 -16.04 5.07
C ARG A 47 2.29 -15.63 6.38
N ILE A 48 0.97 -15.45 6.35
CA ILE A 48 0.16 -15.16 7.52
C ILE A 48 -1.02 -16.12 7.55
N GLU A 49 -1.39 -16.61 8.72
CA GLU A 49 -2.57 -17.42 8.91
C GLU A 49 -3.65 -16.57 9.57
N VAL A 50 -4.84 -16.55 8.97
CA VAL A 50 -6.04 -15.97 9.58
C VAL A 50 -6.84 -17.11 10.20
N LYS A 51 -7.18 -16.95 11.47
CA LYS A 51 -7.90 -17.95 12.27
C LYS A 51 -9.07 -17.32 13.01
N ASN A 52 -9.98 -18.17 13.46
CA ASN A 52 -11.09 -17.81 14.35
C ASN A 52 -12.01 -16.71 13.79
N SER A 53 -12.06 -16.53 12.47
CA SER A 53 -13.04 -15.67 11.84
C SER A 53 -14.41 -16.34 11.80
N GLY A 54 -15.46 -15.57 12.04
CA GLY A 54 -16.84 -15.95 11.77
C GLY A 54 -17.14 -16.13 10.28
N GLU A 55 -16.33 -15.55 9.40
CA GLU A 55 -16.35 -15.76 7.95
C GLU A 55 -15.40 -16.91 7.58
N PRO A 56 -15.91 -18.12 7.26
CA PRO A 56 -15.05 -19.28 7.05
C PRO A 56 -14.12 -19.11 5.83
N THR A 57 -14.53 -18.31 4.85
CA THR A 57 -13.78 -18.06 3.63
C THR A 57 -12.50 -17.29 3.85
N VAL A 58 -12.33 -16.61 4.98
CA VAL A 58 -11.06 -15.91 5.28
C VAL A 58 -10.15 -16.70 6.21
N ASN A 59 -10.61 -17.80 6.81
CA ASN A 59 -9.79 -18.68 7.65
C ASN A 59 -8.85 -19.52 6.78
N ALA A 60 -7.68 -18.97 6.46
CA ALA A 60 -6.74 -19.57 5.53
C ALA A 60 -5.31 -19.07 5.79
N VAL A 61 -4.35 -19.72 5.13
CA VAL A 61 -3.00 -19.17 5.00
C VAL A 61 -2.96 -18.27 3.77
N TYR A 62 -2.41 -17.08 3.95
CA TYR A 62 -2.20 -16.08 2.93
C TYR A 62 -0.72 -15.96 2.65
N GLU A 63 -0.38 -15.81 1.38
CA GLU A 63 0.97 -15.61 0.90
C GLU A 63 1.17 -14.15 0.50
N GLU A 64 2.34 -13.61 0.83
CA GLU A 64 2.72 -12.27 0.41
C GLU A 64 2.81 -12.17 -1.11
N ARG A 65 2.30 -11.07 -1.64
CA ARG A 65 2.31 -10.72 -3.06
C ARG A 65 3.05 -9.42 -3.30
N ASN A 66 3.40 -9.19 -4.56
CA ASN A 66 4.08 -7.96 -4.96
C ASN A 66 3.13 -6.76 -4.73
N PRO A 67 3.56 -5.71 -4.02
CA PRO A 67 2.75 -4.50 -3.82
C PRO A 67 2.15 -3.90 -5.10
N THR A 68 2.80 -4.09 -6.25
CA THR A 68 2.36 -3.54 -7.54
C THR A 68 1.45 -4.48 -8.33
N SER A 69 1.29 -5.74 -7.93
CA SER A 69 0.31 -6.65 -8.58
C SER A 69 -1.07 -6.44 -7.98
N VAL A 70 -2.10 -6.44 -8.83
CA VAL A 70 -3.51 -6.26 -8.41
C VAL A 70 -4.08 -7.62 -7.97
N PRO A 71 -4.79 -7.71 -6.83
CA PRO A 71 -5.46 -8.95 -6.42
C PRO A 71 -6.54 -9.38 -7.42
N GLU A 72 -6.65 -10.68 -7.71
CA GLU A 72 -7.64 -11.18 -8.69
C GLU A 72 -9.08 -10.95 -8.20
N GLY A 73 -9.35 -11.22 -6.92
CA GLY A 73 -10.64 -10.93 -6.28
C GLY A 73 -11.02 -9.44 -6.39
N PHE A 74 -10.06 -8.55 -6.16
CA PHE A 74 -10.24 -7.10 -6.31
C PHE A 74 -10.52 -6.70 -7.77
N SER A 75 -9.77 -7.26 -8.73
CA SER A 75 -9.94 -7.02 -10.16
C SER A 75 -11.36 -7.39 -10.62
N ARG A 76 -11.89 -8.51 -10.12
CA ARG A 76 -13.25 -8.96 -10.41
C ARG A 76 -14.31 -7.98 -9.89
N THR A 77 -14.17 -7.49 -8.66
CA THR A 77 -15.08 -6.48 -8.08
C THR A 77 -15.02 -5.16 -8.82
N CYS A 78 -13.82 -4.71 -9.18
CA CYS A 78 -13.67 -3.51 -10.01
C CYS A 78 -14.39 -3.67 -11.35
N LYS A 79 -14.21 -4.80 -12.04
CA LYS A 79 -14.87 -5.07 -13.32
C LYS A 79 -16.40 -5.12 -13.18
N SER A 80 -16.94 -5.71 -12.12
CA SER A 80 -18.40 -5.76 -11.89
C SER A 80 -18.99 -4.36 -11.63
N MET A 81 -18.22 -3.48 -11.00
CA MET A 81 -18.56 -2.07 -10.74
C MET A 81 -18.20 -1.13 -11.91
N ARG A 82 -17.62 -1.64 -13.00
CA ARG A 82 -17.11 -0.86 -14.15
C ARG A 82 -15.99 0.13 -13.77
N TRP A 83 -15.15 -0.23 -12.81
CA TRP A 83 -13.93 0.48 -12.46
C TRP A 83 -12.71 -0.16 -13.14
N GLN A 84 -11.68 0.64 -13.44
CA GLN A 84 -10.39 0.15 -13.92
C GLN A 84 -9.59 -0.40 -12.73
N PRO A 85 -9.25 -1.71 -12.68
CA PRO A 85 -8.57 -2.32 -11.54
C PRO A 85 -7.24 -1.66 -11.20
N ASP A 86 -6.38 -1.42 -12.19
CA ASP A 86 -5.05 -0.84 -11.97
C ASP A 86 -5.15 0.57 -11.38
N GLU A 87 -6.01 1.42 -11.95
CA GLU A 87 -6.23 2.78 -11.45
C GLU A 87 -6.80 2.78 -10.03
N MET A 88 -7.71 1.85 -9.72
CA MET A 88 -8.30 1.77 -8.39
C MET A 88 -7.27 1.23 -7.37
N TRP A 89 -6.48 0.24 -7.75
CA TRP A 89 -5.42 -0.28 -6.91
C TRP A 89 -4.35 0.77 -6.62
N GLU A 90 -3.98 1.59 -7.59
CA GLU A 90 -3.05 2.71 -7.40
C GLU A 90 -3.60 3.78 -6.43
N ARG A 91 -4.93 3.93 -6.35
CA ARG A 91 -5.57 4.85 -5.40
C ARG A 91 -5.61 4.32 -3.97
N LEU A 92 -5.77 3.01 -3.80
CA LEU A 92 -5.98 2.36 -2.50
C LEU A 92 -4.68 1.81 -1.90
N SER A 93 -3.79 1.26 -2.72
CA SER A 93 -2.48 0.80 -2.28
C SER A 93 -1.48 1.96 -2.24
N ASP A 94 -0.41 1.80 -1.45
CA ASP A 94 0.73 2.72 -1.47
C ASP A 94 1.87 2.24 -2.38
N GLY A 95 1.66 1.13 -3.11
CA GLY A 95 2.65 0.49 -3.98
C GLY A 95 3.91 0.02 -3.26
N ARG A 96 3.94 -0.02 -1.92
CA ARG A 96 5.13 -0.34 -1.12
C ARG A 96 4.88 -1.39 -0.06
N LYS A 97 3.82 -1.24 0.74
CA LYS A 97 3.43 -2.25 1.73
C LYS A 97 2.98 -3.52 1.00
N PRO A 98 3.40 -4.71 1.49
CA PRO A 98 2.90 -5.95 0.93
C PRO A 98 1.39 -6.06 1.11
N TRP A 99 0.78 -6.83 0.22
CA TRP A 99 -0.54 -7.41 0.43
C TRP A 99 -0.42 -8.93 0.40
N PHE A 100 -1.44 -9.62 0.91
CA PHE A 100 -1.41 -11.07 1.09
C PHE A 100 -2.64 -11.70 0.46
N GLU A 101 -2.48 -12.90 -0.09
CA GLU A 101 -3.53 -13.59 -0.82
C GLU A 101 -3.65 -15.04 -0.36
N ALA A 102 -4.87 -15.49 -0.08
CA ALA A 102 -5.17 -16.89 0.14
C ALA A 102 -5.45 -17.62 -1.17
N SER A 103 -5.37 -18.95 -1.18
CA SER A 103 -5.62 -19.77 -2.38
C SER A 103 -7.03 -19.65 -2.95
N ASN A 104 -7.97 -19.08 -2.19
CA ASN A 104 -9.34 -18.82 -2.61
C ASN A 104 -9.58 -17.37 -3.03
N GLU A 105 -8.52 -16.58 -3.23
CA GLU A 105 -8.57 -15.18 -3.67
C GLU A 105 -9.12 -14.20 -2.62
N SER A 106 -9.33 -14.62 -1.36
CA SER A 106 -9.40 -13.67 -0.26
C SER A 106 -8.06 -12.95 -0.13
N TYR A 107 -8.07 -11.67 0.25
CA TYR A 107 -6.83 -10.89 0.34
C TYR A 107 -6.82 -9.91 1.50
N ILE A 108 -5.61 -9.55 1.92
CA ILE A 108 -5.32 -8.63 3.01
C ILE A 108 -4.44 -7.53 2.48
N TYR A 109 -4.83 -6.27 2.67
CA TYR A 109 -4.07 -5.12 2.18
C TYR A 109 -4.19 -3.91 3.10
N TRP A 110 -3.21 -3.02 3.02
CA TRP A 110 -3.28 -1.72 3.69
C TRP A 110 -3.86 -0.68 2.73
N ASN A 111 -4.98 -0.08 3.12
CA ASN A 111 -5.65 0.95 2.36
C ASN A 111 -5.15 2.32 2.79
N ARG A 112 -4.44 3.02 1.89
CA ARG A 112 -3.89 4.34 2.17
C ARG A 112 -4.95 5.42 2.34
N GLY A 113 -6.15 5.21 1.79
CA GLY A 113 -7.23 6.19 1.80
C GLY A 113 -7.81 6.39 3.19
N ASP A 114 -7.84 5.33 4.01
CA ASP A 114 -8.37 5.38 5.38
C ASP A 114 -7.36 4.96 6.47
N GLY A 115 -6.15 4.55 6.07
CA GLY A 115 -5.07 4.19 6.97
C GLY A 115 -5.29 2.87 7.70
N LYS A 116 -6.13 1.97 7.16
CA LYS A 116 -6.46 0.69 7.80
C LYS A 116 -5.96 -0.49 7.00
N TRP A 117 -5.71 -1.59 7.69
CA TRP A 117 -5.65 -2.91 7.08
C TRP A 117 -7.05 -3.44 6.87
N TRP A 118 -7.25 -4.12 5.75
CA TRP A 118 -8.51 -4.71 5.31
C TRP A 118 -8.33 -6.20 5.07
N ILE A 119 -9.34 -7.00 5.39
CA ILE A 119 -9.49 -8.38 4.94
C ILE A 119 -10.75 -8.43 4.07
N ASP A 120 -10.55 -8.77 2.80
CA ASP A 120 -11.61 -8.91 1.82
C ASP A 120 -11.80 -10.39 1.50
N GLY A 121 -13.05 -10.82 1.37
CA GLY A 121 -13.39 -12.18 0.99
C GLY A 121 -13.13 -12.46 -0.51
N PRO A 122 -13.40 -13.68 -0.99
CA PRO A 122 -13.15 -14.08 -2.38
C PRO A 122 -14.00 -13.31 -3.40
N SER A 123 -15.09 -12.69 -2.94
CA SER A 123 -15.93 -11.80 -3.75
C SER A 123 -15.35 -10.40 -3.90
N GLY A 124 -14.22 -10.09 -3.26
CA GLY A 124 -13.64 -8.75 -3.14
C GLY A 124 -14.48 -7.79 -2.29
N ALA A 125 -15.39 -8.31 -1.46
CA ALA A 125 -16.10 -7.51 -0.47
C ALA A 125 -15.29 -7.43 0.82
N GLY A 126 -15.16 -6.23 1.39
CA GLY A 126 -14.51 -6.03 2.68
C GLY A 126 -15.30 -6.65 3.83
N LEU A 127 -14.59 -7.37 4.70
CA LEU A 127 -15.17 -8.09 5.83
C LEU A 127 -14.67 -7.56 7.17
N TYR A 128 -13.37 -7.33 7.30
CA TYR A 128 -12.76 -6.87 8.55
C TYR A 128 -11.75 -5.75 8.31
N ILE A 129 -11.67 -4.82 9.25
CA ILE A 129 -10.71 -3.71 9.21
C ILE A 129 -10.00 -3.52 10.56
N VAL A 130 -8.79 -2.98 10.52
CA VAL A 130 -8.05 -2.59 11.73
C VAL A 130 -7.14 -1.40 11.43
N SER A 131 -7.16 -0.40 12.31
CA SER A 131 -6.27 0.75 12.20
C SER A 131 -4.87 0.38 12.69
N SER A 132 -3.86 0.52 11.84
CA SER A 132 -2.45 0.36 12.24
C SER A 132 -1.53 1.04 11.23
N PRO A 133 -0.49 1.78 11.68
CA PRO A 133 0.50 2.40 10.79
C PRO A 133 1.57 1.41 10.29
N GLU A 134 1.64 0.22 10.89
CA GLU A 134 2.70 -0.76 10.68
C GLU A 134 2.79 -1.25 9.22
N SER A 135 3.95 -1.77 8.83
CA SER A 135 4.17 -2.36 7.50
C SER A 135 3.56 -3.75 7.33
N SER A 136 3.09 -4.37 8.41
CA SER A 136 2.41 -5.67 8.44
C SER A 136 1.05 -5.56 9.11
N PRO A 137 0.07 -6.40 8.74
CA PRO A 137 -1.23 -6.43 9.41
C PRO A 137 -1.04 -6.85 10.88
N PRO A 138 -1.77 -6.23 11.83
CA PRO A 138 -1.68 -6.59 13.23
C PRO A 138 -2.37 -7.95 13.50
N SER A 139 -1.92 -8.65 14.53
CA SER A 139 -2.48 -9.95 14.94
C SER A 139 -3.92 -9.85 15.46
N GLU A 140 -4.29 -8.72 16.04
CA GLU A 140 -5.56 -8.49 16.74
C GLU A 140 -6.09 -7.06 16.54
N GLY A 141 -7.24 -6.76 17.13
CA GLY A 141 -7.89 -5.44 17.04
C GLY A 141 -8.81 -5.26 15.84
N TRP A 142 -9.08 -6.34 15.11
CA TRP A 142 -9.99 -6.36 13.96
C TRP A 142 -11.43 -6.01 14.34
N VAL A 143 -12.09 -5.27 13.46
CA VAL A 143 -13.49 -4.86 13.56
C VAL A 143 -14.23 -5.39 12.35
N ALA A 144 -15.36 -6.07 12.57
CA ALA A 144 -16.24 -6.53 11.50
C ALA A 144 -16.95 -5.36 10.83
N LEU A 145 -16.95 -5.33 9.50
CA LEU A 145 -17.79 -4.43 8.71
C LEU A 145 -19.24 -4.92 8.69
N SER A 146 -20.15 -4.03 8.25
CA SER A 146 -21.57 -4.38 8.13
C SER A 146 -21.77 -5.59 7.22
N GLY A 147 -22.39 -6.64 7.77
CA GLY A 147 -22.66 -7.89 7.05
C GLY A 147 -21.62 -9.00 7.27
N ALA A 148 -20.45 -8.69 7.83
CA ALA A 148 -19.46 -9.70 8.19
C ALA A 148 -19.84 -10.40 9.51
N ARG A 149 -19.58 -11.71 9.57
CA ARG A 149 -19.87 -12.54 10.74
C ARG A 149 -18.87 -12.33 11.88
N GLN A 150 -19.36 -12.46 13.10
CA GLN A 150 -18.55 -12.63 14.31
C GLN A 150 -18.21 -14.11 14.50
N PRO A 151 -17.10 -14.47 15.18
CA PRO A 151 -16.10 -13.58 15.79
C PRO A 151 -15.18 -12.89 14.77
N VAL A 152 -14.45 -11.86 15.20
CA VAL A 152 -13.39 -11.22 14.40
C VAL A 152 -12.14 -12.11 14.36
N PRO A 153 -11.33 -12.02 13.30
CA PRO A 153 -10.17 -12.89 13.13
C PRO A 153 -9.00 -12.55 14.07
N VAL A 154 -8.13 -13.54 14.24
CA VAL A 154 -6.77 -13.40 14.77
C VAL A 154 -5.79 -13.79 13.67
N LEU A 155 -4.69 -13.04 13.55
CA LEU A 155 -3.62 -13.29 12.58
C LEU A 155 -2.35 -13.80 13.27
N GLU A 156 -1.74 -14.82 12.69
CA GLU A 156 -0.46 -15.38 13.11
C GLU A 156 0.54 -15.32 11.95
N VAL A 157 1.74 -14.76 12.19
CA VAL A 157 2.83 -14.79 11.19
C VAL A 157 3.47 -16.17 11.22
N LEU A 158 3.57 -16.81 10.05
CA LEU A 158 4.20 -18.11 9.91
C LEU A 158 5.68 -17.94 9.54
N ALA A 159 6.55 -18.57 10.32
CA ALA A 159 8.01 -18.59 10.14
C ALA A 159 8.49 -19.60 9.10
#